data_AF-A0A9D8JYJ4-F1
#
_entry.id   AF-A0A9D8JYJ4-F1
#
_cell.length_a   1.000
_cell.length_b   1.000
_cell.length_c   1.000
_cell.angle_alpha   90.00
_cell.angle_beta   90.00
_cell.angle_gamma   90.00
#
_symmetry.space_group_name_H-M   'P 1'
#
loop_
_entity.id
_entity.type
_entity.pdbx_description
1 polymer ?
#
loop_
_entity_poly.entity_id
_entity_poly.type
_entity_poly.pdbx_seq_one_letter_code
_entity_poly.pdbx_strand_id
1 'polypeptide(L)'
;MVIETRLEEMPKGALKIEYEPEVDILTIYLQQPEAPLSHSSEIEPGLILNYAEDSGLSSVEILDASKRYPSGQLAAASVDEFIDLRTASKLAGIAPVTLRTQAEKGRLWALRLSGQWLTTRERLQHYIDSRARKAKI
;
A
#
# COMPACT_ATOMS: atom_id res chain seq x y z
N MET A 1 1.18 -25.38 16.71
CA MET A 1 -0.21 -25.05 16.38
C MET A 1 -0.17 -23.74 15.60
N VAL A 2 -0.29 -23.79 14.28
CA VAL A 2 -0.32 -22.59 13.44
C VAL A 2 -1.78 -22.21 13.32
N ILE A 3 -2.15 -21.04 13.88
CA ILE A 3 -3.47 -20.47 13.64
C ILE A 3 -3.40 -19.83 12.26
N GLU A 4 -3.78 -20.58 11.23
CA GLU A 4 -4.10 -19.99 9.93
C GLU A 4 -5.43 -19.26 10.06
N THR A 5 -5.37 -17.99 10.49
CA THR A 5 -6.54 -17.12 10.41
C THR A 5 -6.79 -16.82 8.93
N ARG A 6 -7.82 -17.45 8.35
CA ARG A 6 -8.44 -16.95 7.13
C ARG A 6 -8.99 -15.57 7.43
N LEU A 7 -8.37 -14.52 6.86
CA LEU A 7 -9.00 -13.21 6.80
C LEU A 7 -10.27 -13.35 5.95
N GLU A 8 -11.45 -13.31 6.59
CA GLU A 8 -12.74 -13.47 5.91
C GLU A 8 -12.99 -12.32 4.92
N GLU A 9 -12.51 -11.11 5.25
CA GLU A 9 -12.45 -9.95 4.37
C GLU A 9 -11.12 -9.21 4.58
N MET A 10 -10.50 -8.75 3.49
CA MET A 10 -9.39 -7.80 3.62
C MET A 10 -9.96 -6.44 4.03
N PRO A 11 -9.40 -5.78 5.06
CA PRO A 11 -9.77 -4.41 5.37
C PRO A 11 -9.56 -3.56 4.11
N LYS A 12 -10.63 -2.91 3.65
CA LYS A 12 -10.56 -2.03 2.48
C LYS A 12 -9.57 -0.89 2.77
N GLY A 13 -8.48 -0.86 2.03
CA GLY A 13 -7.66 0.33 1.86
C GLY A 13 -6.72 0.71 3.00
N ALA A 14 -6.37 -0.24 3.87
CA ALA A 14 -5.74 0.10 5.14
C ALA A 14 -4.20 0.04 5.13
N LEU A 15 -3.58 -0.60 4.13
CA LEU A 15 -2.11 -0.69 4.05
C LEU A 15 -1.58 0.28 2.98
N LYS A 16 -0.92 1.33 3.47
CA LYS A 16 -0.18 2.34 2.70
C LYS A 16 1.20 2.48 3.33
N ILE A 17 2.24 2.55 2.50
CA ILE A 17 3.58 2.91 2.94
C ILE A 17 3.93 4.22 2.26
N GLU A 18 4.28 5.23 3.03
CA GLU A 18 4.56 6.57 2.52
C GLU A 18 5.90 7.03 3.05
N TYR A 19 6.76 7.50 2.16
CA TYR A 19 7.98 8.19 2.54
C TYR A 19 7.86 9.67 2.17
N GLU A 20 7.94 10.54 3.17
CA GLU A 20 7.89 11.99 3.01
C GLU A 20 9.30 12.59 3.13
N PRO A 21 10.01 12.82 2.00
CA PRO A 21 11.40 13.28 2.03
C PRO A 21 11.57 14.68 2.61
N GLU A 22 10.51 15.50 2.65
CA GLU A 22 10.55 16.86 3.19
C GLU A 22 10.76 16.88 4.72
N VAL A 23 10.22 15.87 5.41
CA VAL A 23 10.33 15.69 6.87
C VAL A 23 11.16 14.47 7.27
N ASP A 24 11.61 13.68 6.29
CA ASP A 24 12.37 12.43 6.43
C ASP A 24 11.68 11.38 7.31
N ILE A 25 10.39 11.16 7.07
CA ILE A 25 9.56 10.19 7.80
C ILE A 25 9.07 9.11 6.83
N LEU A 26 9.23 7.84 7.23
CA LEU A 26 8.57 6.70 6.60
C LEU A 26 7.39 6.26 7.48
N THR A 27 6.18 6.31 6.95
CA THR A 27 4.95 5.90 7.63
C THR A 27 4.39 4.63 7.00
N ILE A 28 4.13 3.62 7.84
CA ILE A 28 3.40 2.40 7.47
C ILE A 28 2.03 2.50 8.11
N TYR A 29 1.02 2.82 7.31
CA TYR A 29 -0.37 2.84 7.74
C TYR A 29 -0.94 1.43 7.75
N LEU A 30 -1.62 1.08 8.84
CA LEU A 30 -2.37 -0.17 9.03
C LEU A 30 -3.89 0.08 9.03
N GLN A 31 -4.28 1.35 9.06
CA GLN A 31 -5.64 1.88 8.90
C GLN A 31 -5.63 3.04 7.88
N GLN A 32 -6.77 3.68 7.65
CA GLN A 32 -6.83 4.87 6.77
C GLN A 32 -5.95 5.99 7.35
N PRO A 33 -5.12 6.68 6.54
CA PRO A 33 -4.27 7.78 7.01
C PRO A 33 -5.02 8.91 7.73
N GLU A 34 -6.27 9.16 7.33
CA GLU A 34 -7.18 10.15 7.92
C GLU A 34 -7.92 9.68 9.17
N ALA A 35 -7.72 8.45 9.62
CA ALA A 35 -8.38 7.92 10.81
C ALA A 35 -7.94 8.70 12.07
N PRO A 36 -8.89 9.10 12.95
CA PRO A 36 -8.56 9.80 14.19
C PRO A 36 -7.61 9.01 15.09
N LEU A 37 -6.58 9.69 15.61
CA LEU A 37 -5.62 9.12 16.54
C LEU A 37 -6.02 9.42 17.99
N SER A 38 -5.87 8.42 18.85
CA SER A 38 -5.98 8.56 20.30
C SER A 38 -4.68 9.10 20.91
N HIS A 39 -3.56 8.42 20.64
CA HIS A 39 -2.26 8.76 21.20
C HIS A 39 -1.13 8.12 20.38
N SER A 40 0.09 8.60 20.65
CA SER A 40 1.33 8.11 20.05
C SER A 40 2.31 7.68 21.14
N SER A 41 3.13 6.68 20.86
CA SER A 41 4.18 6.19 21.75
C SER A 41 5.48 5.98 20.99
N GLU A 42 6.58 6.55 21.48
CA GLU A 42 7.92 6.26 20.96
C GLU A 42 8.48 5.04 21.70
N ILE A 43 8.65 3.92 20.97
CA ILE A 43 9.11 2.65 21.57
C ILE A 43 10.64 2.51 21.54
N GLU A 44 11.27 3.16 20.58
CA GLU A 44 12.71 3.27 20.39
C GLU A 44 13.00 4.63 19.73
N PRO A 45 14.21 5.20 19.87
CA PRO A 45 14.54 6.49 19.27
C PRO A 45 14.21 6.56 17.76
N GLY A 46 13.27 7.43 17.41
CA GLY A 46 12.76 7.64 16.06
C GLY A 46 11.80 6.57 15.55
N LEU A 47 11.22 5.73 16.42
CA LEU A 47 10.21 4.74 16.07
C LEU A 47 8.92 5.00 16.88
N ILE A 48 7.89 5.48 16.19
CA ILE A 48 6.62 5.89 16.80
C ILE A 48 5.51 4.92 16.41
N LEU A 49 4.71 4.51 17.39
CA LEU A 49 3.46 3.78 17.22
C LEU A 49 2.28 4.73 17.45
N ASN A 50 1.41 4.85 16.45
CA ASN A 50 0.19 5.66 16.54
C ASN A 50 -1.02 4.76 16.75
N TYR A 51 -1.82 5.05 17.78
CA TYR A 51 -3.00 4.28 18.13
C TYR A 51 -4.27 5.04 17.76
N ALA A 52 -5.24 4.34 17.17
CA ALA A 52 -6.57 4.86 16.86
C ALA A 52 -7.46 4.94 18.12
N GLU A 53 -8.60 5.63 18.01
CA GLU A 53 -9.58 5.73 19.10
C GLU A 53 -10.12 4.37 19.59
N ASP A 54 -10.16 3.37 18.71
CA ASP A 54 -10.57 2.00 19.05
C ASP A 54 -9.48 1.18 19.76
N SER A 55 -8.36 1.83 20.13
CA SER A 55 -7.15 1.22 20.70
C SER A 55 -6.39 0.29 19.74
N GLY A 56 -6.78 0.21 18.47
CA GLY A 56 -6.03 -0.48 17.43
C GLY A 56 -4.78 0.32 17.03
N LEU A 57 -3.75 -0.38 16.54
CA LEU A 57 -2.58 0.28 15.96
C LEU A 57 -2.96 0.86 14.58
N SER A 58 -2.84 2.19 14.44
CA SER A 58 -3.18 2.94 13.23
C SER A 58 -2.00 3.00 12.26
N SER A 59 -0.81 3.36 12.74
CA SER A 59 0.40 3.42 11.92
C SER A 59 1.69 3.23 12.72
N VAL A 60 2.78 2.99 11.99
CA VAL A 60 4.16 3.00 12.50
C VAL A 60 4.94 4.06 11.72
N GLU A 61 5.64 4.93 12.42
CA GLU A 61 6.51 5.95 11.81
C GLU A 61 7.97 5.70 12.15
N ILE A 62 8.83 5.85 11.15
CA ILE A 62 10.28 5.85 11.29
C ILE A 62 10.77 7.25 10.95
N LEU A 63 11.18 8.00 11.98
CA LEU A 63 11.79 9.33 11.84
C LEU A 63 13.25 9.19 11.36
N ASP A 64 13.77 10.22 10.69
CA ASP A 64 15.12 10.20 10.10
C ASP A 64 15.34 8.91 9.26
N ALA A 65 14.33 8.54 8.45
CA ALA A 65 14.33 7.27 7.75
C ALA A 65 15.53 7.14 6.81
N SER A 66 15.96 8.24 6.18
CA SER A 66 17.13 8.28 5.29
C SER A 66 18.46 7.95 5.98
N LYS A 67 18.55 8.12 7.32
CA LYS A 67 19.74 7.71 8.09
C LYS A 67 19.81 6.19 8.28
N ARG A 68 18.68 5.50 8.14
CA ARG A 68 18.56 4.04 8.32
C ARG A 68 18.53 3.30 6.99
N TYR A 69 17.96 3.92 5.95
CA TYR A 69 17.77 3.31 4.64
C TYR A 69 18.10 4.30 3.51
N PRO A 70 18.58 3.83 2.35
CA PRO A 70 18.79 4.71 1.19
C PRO A 70 17.48 5.38 0.74
N SER A 71 17.48 6.70 0.52
CA SER A 71 16.28 7.45 0.12
C SER A 71 15.66 6.94 -1.19
N GLY A 72 16.47 6.46 -2.13
CA GLY A 72 15.95 5.84 -3.37
C GLY A 72 15.17 4.54 -3.12
N GLN A 73 15.57 3.77 -2.11
CA GLN A 73 14.83 2.58 -1.67
C GLN A 73 13.54 2.96 -0.96
N LEU A 74 13.57 3.98 -0.10
CA LEU A 74 12.39 4.49 0.61
C LEU A 74 11.34 5.04 -0.36
N ALA A 75 11.74 5.86 -1.33
CA ALA A 75 10.84 6.37 -2.36
C ALA A 75 10.24 5.24 -3.23
N ALA A 76 11.03 4.21 -3.55
CA ALA A 76 10.52 3.05 -4.29
C ALA A 76 9.61 2.14 -3.45
N ALA A 77 9.78 2.15 -2.13
CA ALA A 77 8.94 1.46 -1.16
C ALA A 77 7.71 2.27 -0.75
N SER A 78 7.58 3.53 -1.20
CA SER A 78 6.32 4.26 -1.10
C SER A 78 5.30 3.55 -1.99
N VAL A 79 4.30 2.97 -1.35
CA VAL A 79 3.22 2.26 -1.99
C VAL A 79 1.94 2.90 -1.48
N ASP A 80 1.21 3.54 -2.39
CA ASP A 80 -0.17 3.96 -2.16
C ASP A 80 -1.02 2.80 -1.60
N GLU A 81 -2.29 3.09 -1.31
CA GLU A 81 -3.29 2.10 -0.91
C GLU A 81 -3.23 0.82 -1.78
N PHE A 82 -2.98 -0.33 -1.15
CA PHE A 82 -3.19 -1.62 -1.79
C PHE A 82 -4.67 -1.86 -2.06
N ILE A 83 -4.98 -2.19 -3.30
CA ILE A 83 -6.32 -2.55 -3.77
C ILE A 83 -6.31 -3.93 -4.41
N ASP A 84 -7.36 -4.72 -4.17
CA ASP A 84 -7.54 -6.00 -4.84
C ASP A 84 -7.92 -5.82 -6.33
N LEU A 85 -7.75 -6.88 -7.13
CA LEU A 85 -8.08 -6.81 -8.56
C LEU A 85 -9.59 -6.59 -8.83
N ARG A 86 -10.46 -6.83 -7.85
CA ARG A 86 -11.90 -6.54 -7.97
C ARG A 86 -12.15 -5.03 -7.90
N THR A 87 -11.47 -4.35 -6.98
CA THR A 87 -11.51 -2.90 -6.82
C THR A 87 -10.83 -2.22 -8.00
N ALA A 88 -9.63 -2.68 -8.39
CA ALA A 88 -8.94 -2.19 -9.58
C ALA A 88 -9.79 -2.35 -10.86
N SER A 89 -10.53 -3.47 -10.99
CA SER A 89 -11.43 -3.69 -12.11
C SER A 89 -12.53 -2.64 -12.21
N LYS A 90 -13.17 -2.31 -11.08
CA LYS A 90 -14.21 -1.27 -11.01
C LYS A 90 -13.66 0.11 -11.38
N LEU A 91 -12.46 0.44 -10.90
CA LEU A 91 -11.80 1.72 -11.18
C LEU A 91 -11.39 1.87 -12.65
N ALA A 92 -10.85 0.81 -13.24
CA ALA A 92 -10.31 0.86 -14.60
C ALA A 92 -11.33 0.55 -15.72
N GLY A 93 -12.49 -0.01 -15.38
CA GLY A 93 -13.41 -0.59 -16.38
C GLY A 93 -12.80 -1.79 -17.13
N ILE A 94 -11.85 -2.50 -16.51
CA ILE A 94 -11.15 -3.65 -17.10
C ILE A 94 -11.54 -4.91 -16.33
N ALA A 95 -11.85 -6.01 -17.02
CA ALA A 95 -12.23 -7.27 -16.37
C ALA A 95 -11.12 -7.77 -15.41
N PRO A 96 -11.47 -8.32 -14.22
CA PRO A 96 -10.47 -8.76 -13.25
C PRO A 96 -9.50 -9.82 -13.80
N VAL A 97 -10.01 -10.73 -14.64
CA VAL A 97 -9.20 -11.75 -15.31
C VAL A 97 -8.13 -11.12 -16.22
N THR A 98 -8.47 -10.03 -16.91
CA THR A 98 -7.53 -9.31 -17.75
C THR A 98 -6.44 -8.66 -16.91
N LEU A 99 -6.80 -7.97 -15.82
CA LEU A 99 -5.82 -7.36 -14.91
C LEU A 99 -4.87 -8.42 -14.34
N ARG A 100 -5.41 -9.57 -13.93
CA ARG A 100 -4.61 -10.72 -13.49
C ARG A 100 -3.61 -11.17 -14.55
N THR A 101 -4.07 -11.38 -15.79
CA THR A 101 -3.17 -11.77 -16.89
C THR A 101 -2.09 -10.72 -17.16
N GLN A 102 -2.38 -9.42 -17.01
CA GLN A 102 -1.36 -8.39 -17.18
C GLN A 102 -0.36 -8.35 -16.01
N ALA A 103 -0.82 -8.64 -14.79
CA ALA A 103 0.05 -8.84 -13.64
C ALA A 103 0.99 -10.03 -13.84
N GLU A 104 0.46 -11.18 -14.26
CA GLU A 104 1.26 -12.38 -14.57
C GLU A 104 2.29 -12.12 -15.71
N LYS A 105 1.98 -11.21 -16.64
CA LYS A 105 2.88 -10.78 -17.72
C LYS A 105 3.86 -9.66 -17.33
N GLY A 106 3.86 -9.22 -16.06
CA GLY A 106 4.69 -8.12 -15.56
C GLY A 106 4.35 -6.75 -16.14
N ARG A 107 3.20 -6.60 -16.79
CA ARG A 107 2.75 -5.33 -17.42
C ARG A 107 1.95 -4.45 -16.46
N LEU A 108 1.30 -5.06 -15.48
CA LEU A 108 0.72 -4.40 -14.32
C LEU A 108 1.55 -4.84 -13.11
N TRP A 109 2.06 -3.90 -12.32
CA TRP A 109 2.71 -4.27 -11.07
C TRP A 109 1.67 -4.77 -10.07
N ALA A 110 1.91 -5.93 -9.48
CA ALA A 110 1.04 -6.51 -8.47
C ALA A 110 1.83 -7.48 -7.58
N LEU A 111 1.35 -7.67 -6.35
CA LEU A 111 1.85 -8.65 -5.38
C LEU A 111 0.76 -9.68 -5.08
N ARG A 112 1.20 -10.83 -4.57
CA ARG A 112 0.30 -11.88 -4.09
C ARG A 112 0.38 -11.97 -2.58
N LEU A 113 -0.70 -11.63 -1.89
CA LEU A 113 -0.80 -11.68 -0.43
C LEU A 113 -2.02 -12.50 -0.04
N SER A 114 -1.84 -13.50 0.85
CA SER A 114 -2.91 -14.38 1.30
C SER A 114 -3.75 -15.00 0.17
N GLY A 115 -3.09 -15.33 -0.95
CA GLY A 115 -3.75 -15.91 -2.14
C GLY A 115 -4.43 -14.89 -3.07
N GLN A 116 -4.54 -13.62 -2.69
CA GLN A 116 -5.14 -12.56 -3.49
C GLN A 116 -4.08 -11.72 -4.22
N TRP A 117 -4.44 -11.24 -5.42
CA TRP A 117 -3.62 -10.30 -6.18
C TRP A 117 -3.97 -8.88 -5.77
N LEU A 118 -2.95 -8.10 -5.40
CA LEU A 118 -3.08 -6.70 -5.01
C LEU A 118 -2.20 -5.83 -5.92
N THR A 119 -2.68 -4.64 -6.23
CA THR A 119 -1.92 -3.57 -6.90
C THR A 119 -2.16 -2.26 -6.14
N THR A 120 -1.71 -1.12 -6.65
CA THR A 120 -2.11 0.19 -6.12
C THR A 120 -2.87 0.99 -7.16
N ARG A 121 -3.55 2.06 -6.72
CA ARG A 121 -4.21 3.02 -7.61
C ARG A 121 -3.22 3.65 -8.59
N GLU A 122 -2.07 4.12 -8.11
CA GLU A 122 -1.01 4.70 -8.94
C GLU A 122 -0.51 3.70 -9.99
N ARG A 123 -0.17 2.47 -9.59
CA ARG A 123 0.34 1.44 -10.52
C ARG A 123 -0.72 1.02 -11.54
N LEU A 124 -1.98 0.98 -11.14
CA LEU A 124 -3.10 0.76 -12.04
C LEU A 124 -3.23 1.90 -13.06
N GLN A 125 -3.13 3.16 -12.62
CA GLN A 125 -3.20 4.32 -13.49
C GLN A 125 -2.06 4.33 -14.50
N HIS A 126 -0.82 4.08 -14.05
CA HIS A 126 0.34 3.96 -14.93
C HIS A 126 0.13 2.88 -16.01
N TYR A 127 -0.45 1.74 -15.64
CA TYR A 127 -0.80 0.69 -16.58
C TYR A 127 -1.86 1.18 -17.60
N ILE A 128 -2.93 1.84 -17.16
CA ILE A 128 -3.97 2.40 -18.04
C ILE A 128 -3.37 3.39 -19.05
N ASP A 129 -2.53 4.31 -18.58
CA ASP A 129 -1.89 5.33 -19.41
C ASP A 129 -0.97 4.70 -20.46
N SER A 130 -0.19 3.70 -20.06
CA SER A 130 0.68 2.94 -20.98
C SER A 130 -0.13 2.23 -22.07
N ARG A 131 -1.34 1.77 -21.72
CA ARG A 131 -2.25 1.08 -22.64
C ARG A 131 -2.87 2.06 -23.64
N ALA A 132 -3.30 3.23 -23.17
CA ALA A 132 -3.88 4.29 -24.00
C ALA A 132 -2.86 4.82 -25.03
N ARG A 133 -1.60 4.98 -24.63
CA ARG A 133 -0.52 5.38 -25.56
C ARG A 133 -0.32 4.36 -26.69
N LYS A 134 -0.37 3.05 -26.39
CA LYS A 134 -0.24 2.01 -27.41
C LYS A 134 -1.43 1.92 -28.38
N ALA A 135 -2.62 2.36 -27.97
CA ALA A 135 -3.80 2.34 -28.84
C ALA A 135 -3.84 3.51 -29.84
N LYS A 136 -3.02 4.54 -29.65
CA LYS A 136 -2.93 5.71 -30.54
C LYS A 136 -1.85 5.58 -31.63
N ILE A 137 -1.14 4.45 -31.69
CA ILE A 137 -0.06 4.15 -32.64
C ILE A 137 -0.54 3.09 -33.61
#